data_AF-A0A1F5FTJ3-F1
#
_entry.id   AF-A0A1F5FTJ3-F1
#
_cell.length_a   1.000
_cell.length_b   1.000
_cell.length_c   1.000
_cell.angle_alpha   90.00
_cell.angle_beta   90.00
_cell.angle_gamma   90.00
#
_symmetry.space_group_name_H-M   'P 1'
#
loop_
_entity.id
_entity.type
_entity.pdbx_description
1 polymer ?
#
loop_
_entity_poly.entity_id
_entity_poly.type
_entity_poly.pdbx_seq_one_letter_code
_entity_poly.pdbx_strand_id
1 'polypeptide(L)'
;MEIRGEVSKVYFGGWYQRTTLHLTEIFNFLEQGKSDLDLSRQKLASLRTEMRIKSVTREAGYLEYVKAVNEEGIEIKYFEDGLYVLSLESHNVPRAREVLQSYYETAFAPAFAYIFSLGAPTPKELANIKTIHPIAVGVIFGNPEKYVVDELKYGRVYSSLGSQELVVKKLPEYIFLVAKLRNKEMLESLVEMQIFFREFKDQLQKYLDIHRHLWEKISEIKEKKLIKGSEVEELRMELDSYQKTINLISSRINQMGSYVHTRADIAKQMKVAEQLDKIFQYKFDVLSNSHSYIKDIWVMTGNYLNTAIAVISEIKGQAMNKNIQSLQIITTYGVVGGIIGYLSRDSLPKITESGMVYFGVLVLVTALVNKFVAFVYRRSKYKLVFGERVKRL
;
A
#
# COMPACT_ATOMS: atom_id res chain seq x y z
N MET A 1 -43.54 6.59 -15.01
CA MET A 1 -44.37 6.05 -13.91
C MET A 1 -43.44 5.87 -12.72
N GLU A 2 -43.41 6.87 -11.82
CA GLU A 2 -42.60 6.80 -10.60
C GLU A 2 -43.04 5.61 -9.77
N ILE A 3 -42.15 4.66 -9.49
CA ILE A 3 -42.38 3.69 -8.43
C ILE A 3 -42.12 4.43 -7.10
N ARG A 4 -43.14 5.19 -6.66
CA ARG A 4 -43.18 5.81 -5.33
C ARG A 4 -43.39 4.70 -4.30
N GLY A 5 -42.42 4.50 -3.41
CA GLY A 5 -42.64 3.76 -2.16
C GLY A 5 -41.60 2.72 -1.75
N GLU A 6 -40.57 2.45 -2.55
CA GLU A 6 -39.62 1.38 -2.19
C GLU A 6 -38.50 1.90 -1.28
N VAL A 7 -38.45 1.37 -0.06
CA VAL A 7 -37.30 1.53 0.84
C VAL A 7 -36.13 0.80 0.18
N SER A 8 -35.09 1.54 -0.17
CA SER A 8 -33.84 0.97 -0.66
C SER A 8 -32.81 0.99 0.47
N LYS A 9 -32.04 -0.07 0.62
CA LYS A 9 -30.87 -0.06 1.52
C LYS A 9 -29.66 0.34 0.68
N VAL A 10 -29.05 1.48 1.02
CA VAL A 10 -27.89 2.02 0.33
C VAL A 10 -26.65 1.58 1.08
N TYR A 11 -25.62 1.13 0.36
CA TYR A 11 -24.41 0.56 0.93
C TYR A 11 -23.17 1.28 0.42
N PHE A 12 -22.35 1.69 1.37
CA PHE A 12 -20.98 2.15 1.16
C PHE A 12 -20.07 1.16 1.86
N GLY A 13 -18.94 0.79 1.26
CA GLY A 13 -18.04 -0.12 1.93
C GLY A 13 -16.70 -0.19 1.25
N GLY A 14 -15.77 -0.80 1.96
CA GLY A 14 -14.40 -1.00 1.50
C GLY A 14 -13.83 -2.25 2.14
N TRP A 15 -12.63 -2.64 1.72
CA TRP A 15 -11.96 -3.81 2.25
C TRP A 15 -10.48 -3.51 2.38
N TYR A 16 -9.91 -3.93 3.50
CA TYR A 16 -8.48 -3.84 3.77
C TYR A 16 -8.09 -5.00 4.67
N GLN A 17 -6.94 -5.64 4.44
CA GLN A 17 -6.60 -6.89 5.13
C GLN A 17 -6.53 -6.69 6.65
N ARG A 18 -7.35 -7.46 7.38
CA ARG A 18 -7.40 -7.50 8.84
C ARG A 18 -7.61 -8.93 9.32
N THR A 19 -7.51 -9.09 10.64
CA THR A 19 -7.69 -10.36 11.33
C THR A 19 -8.65 -10.18 12.50
N THR A 20 -9.10 -11.30 13.07
CA THR A 20 -9.91 -11.35 14.30
C THR A 20 -9.31 -10.56 15.48
N LEU A 21 -7.97 -10.42 15.53
CA LEU A 21 -7.30 -9.60 16.55
C LEU A 21 -7.66 -8.12 16.37
N HIS A 22 -7.56 -7.61 15.15
CA HIS A 22 -7.97 -6.25 14.81
C HIS A 22 -9.48 -6.05 15.01
N LEU A 23 -10.29 -7.09 14.77
CA LEU A 23 -11.73 -7.03 15.04
C LEU A 23 -12.02 -6.79 16.53
N THR A 24 -11.21 -7.37 17.41
CA THR A 24 -11.32 -7.17 18.87
C THR A 24 -10.94 -5.73 19.25
N GLU A 25 -9.89 -5.16 18.64
CA GLU A 25 -9.53 -3.75 18.83
C GLU A 25 -10.67 -2.81 18.40
N ILE A 26 -11.30 -3.09 17.26
CA ILE A 26 -12.44 -2.34 16.75
C ILE A 26 -13.63 -2.44 17.70
N PHE A 27 -13.93 -3.65 18.18
CA PHE A 27 -15.00 -3.86 19.14
C PHE A 27 -14.78 -3.03 20.42
N ASN A 28 -13.59 -3.13 21.03
CA ASN A 28 -13.24 -2.39 22.24
C ASN A 28 -13.34 -0.87 22.03
N PHE A 29 -12.91 -0.38 20.86
CA PHE A 29 -13.04 1.02 20.51
C PHE A 29 -14.50 1.45 20.32
N LEU A 30 -15.29 0.72 19.55
CA LEU A 30 -16.68 1.08 19.27
C LEU A 30 -17.57 0.91 20.49
N GLU A 31 -17.29 -0.03 21.38
CA GLU A 31 -18.07 -0.23 22.60
C GLU A 31 -17.67 0.81 23.67
N GLN A 32 -16.37 0.96 23.93
CA GLN A 32 -15.88 1.64 25.13
C GLN A 32 -15.06 2.91 24.85
N GLY A 33 -14.71 3.19 23.59
CA GLY A 33 -13.83 4.30 23.23
C GLY A 33 -12.38 4.09 23.69
N LYS A 34 -11.93 2.84 23.80
CA LYS A 34 -10.62 2.47 24.34
C LYS A 34 -9.84 1.57 23.37
N SER A 35 -8.53 1.52 23.58
CA SER A 35 -7.61 0.59 22.94
C SER A 35 -6.60 0.15 24.00
N ASP A 36 -6.11 -1.09 23.86
CA ASP A 36 -5.04 -1.63 24.71
C ASP A 36 -3.65 -1.15 24.26
N LEU A 37 -3.59 -0.46 23.11
CA LEU A 37 -2.37 0.14 22.58
C LEU A 37 -2.08 1.51 23.25
N ASP A 38 -0.84 1.97 23.14
CA ASP A 38 -0.39 3.28 23.63
C ASP A 38 -0.88 4.43 22.75
N LEU A 39 -2.21 4.56 22.65
CA LEU A 39 -2.92 5.61 21.96
C LEU A 39 -3.49 6.61 22.98
N SER A 40 -3.60 7.88 22.59
CA SER A 40 -4.18 8.92 23.44
C SER A 40 -5.63 8.59 23.75
N ARG A 41 -5.92 8.30 25.03
CA ARG A 41 -7.27 8.03 25.54
C ARG A 41 -8.23 9.17 25.25
N GLN A 42 -7.76 10.42 25.36
CA GLN A 42 -8.57 11.60 25.06
C GLN A 42 -8.97 11.65 23.58
N LYS A 43 -8.03 11.34 22.68
CA LYS A 43 -8.32 11.31 21.24
C LYS A 43 -9.25 10.16 20.86
N LEU A 44 -9.07 8.97 21.46
CA LEU A 44 -9.99 7.84 21.26
C LEU A 44 -11.41 8.18 21.72
N ALA A 45 -11.56 8.82 22.89
CA ALA A 45 -12.87 9.26 23.38
C ALA A 45 -13.52 10.31 22.48
N SER A 46 -12.74 11.27 21.95
CA SER A 46 -13.24 12.26 20.97
C SER A 46 -13.76 11.58 19.71
N LEU A 47 -12.93 10.74 19.08
CA LEU A 47 -13.28 10.02 17.84
C LEU A 47 -14.50 9.12 18.05
N ARG A 48 -14.58 8.45 19.19
CA ARG A 48 -15.74 7.61 19.53
C ARG A 48 -17.02 8.42 19.72
N THR A 49 -16.91 9.63 20.26
CA THR A 49 -18.04 10.55 20.43
C THR A 49 -18.50 11.08 19.06
N GLU A 50 -17.56 11.46 18.19
CA GLU A 50 -17.83 11.90 16.81
C GLU A 50 -18.54 10.81 15.99
N MET A 51 -18.24 9.53 16.23
CA MET A 51 -18.94 8.43 15.56
C MET A 51 -20.41 8.24 15.99
N ARG A 52 -20.83 8.83 17.12
CA ARG A 52 -22.23 8.82 17.62
C ARG A 52 -22.86 7.42 17.65
N ILE A 53 -22.10 6.42 18.10
CA ILE A 53 -22.55 5.02 18.13
C ILE A 53 -23.48 4.79 19.31
N LYS A 54 -24.69 4.27 19.01
CA LYS A 54 -25.77 3.95 19.93
C LYS A 54 -25.67 2.53 20.49
N SER A 55 -25.34 1.55 19.65
CA SER A 55 -25.24 0.15 20.05
C SER A 55 -24.12 -0.55 19.28
N VAL A 56 -23.48 -1.52 19.94
CA VAL A 56 -22.43 -2.36 19.36
C VAL A 56 -22.66 -3.80 19.80
N THR A 57 -22.55 -4.73 18.87
CA THR A 57 -22.61 -6.17 19.10
C THR A 57 -21.49 -6.85 18.33
N ARG A 58 -21.03 -8.00 18.84
CA ARG A 58 -20.12 -8.91 18.13
C ARG A 58 -20.93 -10.13 17.75
N GLU A 59 -20.98 -10.44 16.47
CA GLU A 59 -21.88 -11.44 15.90
C GLU A 59 -21.08 -12.54 15.22
N ALA A 60 -21.49 -13.79 15.46
CA ALA A 60 -20.94 -14.95 14.79
C ALA A 60 -21.71 -15.20 13.49
N GLY A 61 -21.02 -15.09 12.36
CA GLY A 61 -21.54 -15.45 11.05
C GLY A 61 -20.58 -16.38 10.30
N TYR A 62 -20.66 -16.41 8.97
CA TYR A 62 -19.65 -17.08 8.13
C TYR A 62 -18.24 -16.51 8.34
N LEU A 63 -18.19 -15.23 8.67
CA LEU A 63 -17.05 -14.55 9.27
C LEU A 63 -17.57 -13.87 10.52
N GLU A 64 -16.75 -13.80 11.55
CA GLU A 64 -17.08 -12.96 12.70
C GLU A 64 -17.13 -11.48 12.28
N TYR A 65 -18.08 -10.71 12.82
CA TYR A 65 -18.15 -9.28 12.57
C TYR A 65 -18.63 -8.50 13.79
N VAL A 66 -18.21 -7.24 13.82
CA VAL A 66 -18.75 -6.23 14.74
C VAL A 66 -19.86 -5.50 14.01
N LYS A 67 -21.02 -5.46 14.62
CA LYS A 67 -22.16 -4.68 14.18
C LYS A 67 -22.31 -3.47 15.08
N ALA A 68 -22.43 -2.27 14.50
CA ALA A 68 -22.72 -1.05 15.23
C ALA A 68 -23.82 -0.25 14.54
N VAL A 69 -24.58 0.51 15.31
CA VAL A 69 -25.61 1.42 14.79
C VAL A 69 -25.39 2.80 15.38
N ASN A 70 -25.36 3.83 14.54
CA ASN A 70 -25.23 5.21 15.00
C ASN A 70 -26.60 5.86 15.29
N GLU A 71 -26.58 7.06 15.86
CA GLU A 71 -27.80 7.84 16.16
C GLU A 71 -28.64 8.22 14.93
N GLU A 72 -28.03 8.25 13.75
CA GLU A 72 -28.68 8.60 12.46
C GLU A 72 -29.23 7.36 11.73
N GLY A 73 -29.10 6.16 12.31
CA GLY A 73 -29.57 4.91 11.72
C GLY A 73 -28.62 4.27 10.70
N ILE A 74 -27.37 4.75 10.61
CA ILE A 74 -26.31 4.10 9.83
C ILE A 74 -25.90 2.81 10.55
N GLU A 75 -26.07 1.68 9.86
CA GLU A 75 -25.61 0.37 10.29
C GLU A 75 -24.19 0.13 9.75
N ILE A 76 -23.26 -0.21 10.65
CA ILE A 76 -21.87 -0.54 10.37
C ILE A 76 -21.71 -2.04 10.61
N LYS A 77 -21.27 -2.78 9.59
CA LYS A 77 -20.74 -4.14 9.74
C LYS A 77 -19.25 -4.11 9.44
N TYR A 78 -18.42 -4.59 10.35
CA TYR A 78 -16.98 -4.75 10.15
C TYR A 78 -16.60 -6.20 10.36
N PHE A 79 -16.15 -6.88 9.31
CA PHE A 79 -15.83 -8.30 9.31
C PHE A 79 -14.37 -8.56 9.72
N GLU A 80 -14.10 -9.75 10.23
CA GLU A 80 -12.76 -10.14 10.72
C GLU A 80 -11.66 -10.09 9.65
N ASP A 81 -12.02 -10.25 8.37
CA ASP A 81 -11.12 -10.15 7.24
C ASP A 81 -10.88 -8.70 6.76
N GLY A 82 -11.54 -7.75 7.43
CA GLY A 82 -11.42 -6.31 7.21
C GLY A 82 -12.31 -5.73 6.13
N LEU A 83 -13.32 -6.48 5.66
CA LEU A 83 -14.43 -5.90 4.93
C LEU A 83 -15.23 -5.01 5.89
N TYR A 84 -15.60 -3.82 5.47
CA TYR A 84 -16.56 -3.00 6.19
C TYR A 84 -17.68 -2.53 5.26
N VAL A 85 -18.88 -2.48 5.80
CA VAL A 85 -20.09 -2.05 5.10
C VAL A 85 -20.87 -1.11 6.00
N LEU A 86 -21.02 0.13 5.53
CA LEU A 86 -21.91 1.14 6.06
C LEU A 86 -23.20 1.09 5.25
N SER A 87 -24.35 1.07 5.92
CA SER A 87 -25.63 1.01 5.23
C SER A 87 -26.68 1.89 5.87
N LEU A 88 -27.56 2.43 5.03
CA LEU A 88 -28.66 3.31 5.44
C LEU A 88 -29.90 2.98 4.61
N GLU A 89 -31.02 2.75 5.30
CA GLU A 89 -32.32 2.61 4.64
C GLU A 89 -32.85 3.99 4.24
N SER A 90 -33.20 4.17 2.97
CA SER A 90 -33.69 5.45 2.46
C SER A 90 -34.50 5.31 1.18
N HIS A 91 -35.45 6.22 0.99
CA HIS A 91 -36.14 6.43 -0.29
C HIS A 91 -35.38 7.36 -1.24
N ASN A 92 -34.38 8.09 -0.73
CA ASN A 92 -33.59 9.04 -1.51
C ASN A 92 -32.13 8.56 -1.58
N VAL A 93 -31.85 7.73 -2.60
CA VAL A 93 -30.53 7.11 -2.79
C VAL A 93 -29.37 8.12 -2.87
N PRO A 94 -29.47 9.25 -3.62
CA PRO A 94 -28.39 10.24 -3.67
C PRO A 94 -28.11 10.88 -2.31
N ARG A 95 -29.16 11.25 -1.56
CA ARG A 95 -29.00 11.80 -0.21
C ARG A 95 -28.38 10.78 0.75
N ALA A 96 -28.81 9.52 0.67
CA ALA A 96 -28.24 8.46 1.49
C ALA A 96 -26.75 8.21 1.18
N ARG A 97 -26.35 8.27 -0.10
CA ARG A 97 -24.94 8.26 -0.50
C ARG A 97 -24.17 9.40 0.15
N GLU A 98 -24.66 10.63 0.06
CA GLU A 98 -23.98 11.81 0.63
C GLU A 98 -23.81 11.66 2.15
N VAL A 99 -24.84 11.20 2.86
CA VAL A 99 -24.77 10.93 4.30
C VAL A 99 -23.73 9.87 4.62
N LEU A 100 -23.75 8.73 3.92
CA LEU A 100 -22.79 7.64 4.13
C LEU A 100 -21.35 8.08 3.81
N GLN A 101 -21.14 8.83 2.73
CA GLN A 101 -19.83 9.32 2.34
C GLN A 101 -19.30 10.36 3.33
N SER A 102 -20.15 11.31 3.75
CA SER A 102 -19.79 12.29 4.78
C SER A 102 -19.43 11.62 6.10
N TYR A 103 -20.23 10.64 6.54
CA TYR A 103 -19.94 9.87 7.76
C TYR A 103 -18.62 9.10 7.62
N TYR A 104 -18.35 8.52 6.44
CA TYR A 104 -17.10 7.84 6.18
C TYR A 104 -15.89 8.79 6.30
N GLU A 105 -15.93 9.94 5.64
CA GLU A 105 -14.81 10.88 5.56
C GLU A 105 -14.55 11.61 6.88
N THR A 106 -15.60 11.95 7.63
CA THR A 106 -15.51 12.81 8.81
C THR A 106 -15.37 12.04 10.13
N ALA A 107 -15.97 10.85 10.24
CA ALA A 107 -16.00 10.09 11.49
C ALA A 107 -15.31 8.73 11.36
N PHE A 108 -15.74 7.90 10.40
CA PHE A 108 -15.27 6.51 10.29
C PHE A 108 -13.78 6.42 9.90
N ALA A 109 -13.40 6.98 8.76
CA ALA A 109 -12.02 6.86 8.26
C ALA A 109 -10.99 7.47 9.23
N PRO A 110 -11.21 8.67 9.83
CA PRO A 110 -10.30 9.22 10.84
C PRO A 110 -10.17 8.34 12.09
N ALA A 111 -11.27 7.77 12.58
CA ALA A 111 -11.27 6.91 13.75
C ALA A 111 -10.44 5.63 13.52
N PHE A 112 -10.73 4.91 12.43
CA PHE A 112 -10.03 3.66 12.10
C PHE A 112 -8.58 3.91 11.66
N ALA A 113 -8.29 5.02 10.99
CA ALA A 113 -6.92 5.43 10.70
C ALA A 113 -6.11 5.67 11.97
N TYR A 114 -6.74 6.21 13.03
CA TYR A 114 -6.08 6.41 14.31
C TYR A 114 -5.85 5.10 15.08
N ILE A 115 -6.83 4.20 15.11
CA ILE A 115 -6.68 2.87 15.74
C ILE A 115 -5.50 2.12 15.09
N PHE A 116 -5.42 2.15 13.75
CA PHE A 116 -4.38 1.46 13.00
C PHE A 116 -3.15 2.34 12.71
N SER A 117 -2.98 3.45 13.43
CA SER A 117 -1.85 4.36 13.20
C SER A 117 -0.52 3.82 13.74
N LEU A 118 -0.58 2.94 14.73
CA LEU A 118 0.59 2.25 15.27
C LEU A 118 0.90 1.04 14.38
N GLY A 119 1.99 1.13 13.62
CA GLY A 119 2.42 0.08 12.70
C GLY A 119 3.39 0.59 11.65
N ALA A 120 3.66 -0.23 10.64
CA ALA A 120 4.51 0.18 9.53
C ALA A 120 3.87 1.35 8.77
N PRO A 121 4.56 2.50 8.60
CA PRO A 121 4.01 3.67 7.95
C PRO A 121 3.60 3.33 6.51
N THR A 122 2.44 3.82 6.08
CA THR A 122 2.00 3.66 4.69
C THR A 122 2.87 4.55 3.78
N PRO A 123 3.53 3.98 2.74
CA PRO A 123 4.34 4.71 1.79
C PRO A 123 3.55 5.84 1.14
N LYS A 124 4.23 6.93 0.81
CA LYS A 124 3.61 8.13 0.21
C LYS A 124 2.92 7.81 -1.11
N GLU A 125 3.45 6.85 -1.86
CA GLU A 125 2.93 6.35 -3.13
C GLU A 125 1.53 5.73 -2.97
N LEU A 126 1.25 5.13 -1.80
CA LEU A 126 -0.06 4.56 -1.47
C LEU A 126 -1.04 5.61 -0.95
N ALA A 127 -0.56 6.73 -0.41
CA ALA A 127 -1.40 7.78 0.17
C ALA A 127 -2.05 8.72 -0.87
N ASN A 128 -1.48 8.81 -2.08
CA ASN A 128 -1.91 9.81 -3.09
C ASN A 128 -2.98 9.31 -4.07
N ILE A 129 -3.36 8.02 -4.04
CA ILE A 129 -4.33 7.48 -5.01
C ILE A 129 -5.75 7.61 -4.46
N LYS A 130 -6.47 8.65 -4.90
CA LYS A 130 -7.91 8.79 -4.63
C LYS A 130 -8.69 7.70 -5.37
N THR A 131 -9.52 6.97 -4.64
CA THR A 131 -10.39 5.93 -5.22
C THR A 131 -11.83 6.43 -5.13
N ILE A 132 -12.53 6.46 -6.26
CA ILE A 132 -13.95 6.81 -6.30
C ILE A 132 -14.69 5.49 -6.37
N HIS A 133 -15.55 5.21 -5.37
CA HIS A 133 -16.23 3.94 -5.25
C HIS A 133 -17.70 4.06 -5.66
N PRO A 134 -18.20 3.24 -6.60
CA PRO A 134 -19.62 3.19 -6.89
C PRO A 134 -20.40 2.65 -5.70
N ILE A 135 -21.55 3.24 -5.42
CA ILE A 135 -22.43 2.87 -4.31
C ILE A 135 -23.28 1.68 -4.70
N ALA A 136 -23.33 0.66 -3.83
CA ALA A 136 -24.25 -0.45 -4.00
C ALA A 136 -25.63 -0.08 -3.44
N VAL A 137 -26.70 -0.41 -4.15
CA VAL A 137 -28.07 -0.09 -3.77
C VAL A 137 -28.89 -1.37 -3.81
N GLY A 138 -29.31 -1.86 -2.65
CA GLY A 138 -30.20 -3.00 -2.54
C GLY A 138 -31.66 -2.56 -2.59
N VAL A 139 -32.41 -3.11 -3.55
CA VAL A 139 -33.83 -2.84 -3.74
C VAL A 139 -34.60 -4.14 -3.65
N ILE A 140 -35.69 -4.14 -2.87
CA ILE A 140 -36.62 -5.26 -2.82
C ILE A 140 -37.80 -4.95 -3.74
N PHE A 141 -37.97 -5.75 -4.79
CA PHE A 141 -39.03 -5.57 -5.78
C PHE A 141 -39.70 -6.89 -6.15
N GLY A 142 -41.02 -6.86 -6.32
CA GLY A 142 -41.81 -8.07 -6.62
C GLY A 142 -41.40 -8.76 -7.92
N ASN A 143 -41.02 -7.98 -8.94
CA ASN A 143 -40.54 -8.49 -10.23
C ASN A 143 -39.25 -7.78 -10.67
N PRO A 144 -38.07 -8.27 -10.24
CA PRO A 144 -36.77 -7.63 -10.49
C PRO A 144 -36.50 -7.23 -11.95
N GLU A 145 -36.92 -8.03 -12.93
CA GLU A 145 -36.71 -7.75 -14.36
C GLU A 145 -37.44 -6.49 -14.83
N LYS A 146 -38.60 -6.21 -14.24
CA LYS A 146 -39.42 -5.04 -14.58
C LYS A 146 -39.00 -3.77 -13.86
N TYR A 147 -38.03 -3.84 -12.95
CA TYR A 147 -37.55 -2.66 -12.23
C TYR A 147 -36.83 -1.71 -13.18
N VAL A 148 -37.27 -0.47 -13.28
CA VAL A 148 -36.65 0.56 -14.12
C VAL A 148 -35.95 1.56 -13.22
N VAL A 149 -34.63 1.70 -13.41
CA VAL A 149 -33.84 2.74 -12.75
C VAL A 149 -34.09 4.05 -13.48
N ASP A 150 -34.25 5.15 -12.74
CA ASP A 150 -34.35 6.48 -13.31
C ASP A 150 -32.97 6.93 -13.86
N GLU A 151 -32.76 6.73 -15.16
CA GLU A 151 -31.48 7.06 -15.81
C GLU A 151 -31.20 8.56 -15.87
N LEU A 152 -32.22 9.42 -15.76
CA LEU A 152 -32.02 10.88 -15.69
C LEU A 152 -31.41 11.27 -14.34
N LYS A 153 -31.77 10.54 -13.27
CA LYS A 153 -31.30 10.78 -11.91
C LYS A 153 -29.98 10.06 -11.59
N TYR A 154 -29.77 8.85 -12.12
CA TYR A 154 -28.66 7.98 -11.71
C TYR A 154 -27.63 7.70 -12.82
N GLY A 155 -27.89 8.16 -14.05
CA GLY A 155 -27.07 7.90 -15.23
C GLY A 155 -27.56 6.70 -16.04
N ARG A 156 -27.00 6.54 -17.25
CA ARG A 156 -27.40 5.46 -18.17
C ARG A 156 -26.94 4.10 -17.67
N VAL A 157 -27.81 3.10 -17.78
CA VAL A 157 -27.46 1.71 -17.48
C VAL A 157 -26.58 1.18 -18.62
N TYR A 158 -25.31 0.89 -18.33
CA TYR A 158 -24.39 0.33 -19.34
C TYR A 158 -24.34 -1.20 -19.31
N SER A 159 -24.85 -1.82 -18.24
CA SER A 159 -24.91 -3.28 -18.12
C SER A 159 -26.09 -3.66 -17.22
N SER A 160 -26.90 -4.61 -17.70
CA SER A 160 -27.99 -5.22 -16.95
C SER A 160 -27.85 -6.73 -17.06
N LEU A 161 -27.65 -7.40 -15.93
CA LEU A 161 -27.44 -8.84 -15.83
C LEU A 161 -28.39 -9.37 -14.77
N GLY A 162 -29.06 -10.50 -15.01
CA GLY A 162 -30.00 -11.00 -14.01
C GLY A 162 -30.74 -12.25 -14.41
N SER A 163 -31.59 -12.65 -13.47
CA SER A 163 -32.58 -13.72 -13.58
C SER A 163 -33.92 -13.22 -13.04
N GLN A 164 -34.95 -14.06 -13.11
CA GLN A 164 -36.28 -13.77 -12.55
C GLN A 164 -36.29 -13.50 -11.03
N GLU A 165 -35.20 -13.83 -10.33
CA GLU A 165 -35.08 -13.71 -8.87
C GLU A 165 -34.26 -12.50 -8.42
N LEU A 166 -33.35 -12.05 -9.26
CA LEU A 166 -32.36 -11.03 -8.95
C LEU A 166 -31.83 -10.39 -10.24
N VAL A 167 -31.83 -9.07 -10.29
CA VAL A 167 -31.28 -8.30 -11.41
C VAL A 167 -30.28 -7.29 -10.88
N VAL A 168 -29.14 -7.19 -11.56
CA VAL A 168 -28.12 -6.19 -11.29
C VAL A 168 -28.04 -5.23 -12.46
N LYS A 169 -28.15 -3.94 -12.14
CA LYS A 169 -28.02 -2.84 -13.09
C LYS A 169 -26.82 -2.00 -12.69
N LYS A 170 -25.84 -1.92 -13.58
CA LYS A 170 -24.60 -1.17 -13.37
C LYS A 170 -24.69 0.18 -14.08
N LEU A 171 -24.42 1.23 -13.31
CA LEU A 171 -24.39 2.63 -13.71
C LEU A 171 -23.02 3.21 -13.32
N PRO A 172 -22.61 4.39 -13.83
CA PRO A 172 -21.27 4.93 -13.57
C PRO A 172 -20.93 5.07 -12.08
N GLU A 173 -21.90 5.49 -11.26
CA GLU A 173 -21.70 5.73 -9.82
C GLU A 173 -22.50 4.78 -8.92
N TYR A 174 -23.38 3.96 -9.49
CA TYR A 174 -24.31 3.11 -8.73
C TYR A 174 -24.36 1.69 -9.28
N ILE A 175 -24.52 0.73 -8.38
CA ILE A 175 -24.82 -0.66 -8.71
C ILE A 175 -26.12 -1.01 -8.00
N PHE A 176 -27.21 -1.11 -8.76
CA PHE A 176 -28.50 -1.53 -8.22
C PHE A 176 -28.59 -3.04 -8.24
N LEU A 177 -28.80 -3.65 -7.08
CA LEU A 177 -29.13 -5.06 -6.92
C LEU A 177 -30.61 -5.14 -6.53
N VAL A 178 -31.44 -5.69 -7.42
CA VAL A 178 -32.89 -5.75 -7.26
C VAL A 178 -33.29 -7.19 -7.05
N ALA A 179 -33.84 -7.53 -5.88
CA ALA A 179 -34.20 -8.89 -5.51
C ALA A 179 -35.66 -9.00 -5.05
N LYS A 180 -36.21 -10.21 -5.11
CA LYS A 180 -37.49 -10.52 -4.44
C LYS A 180 -37.30 -10.49 -2.91
N LEU A 181 -38.38 -10.23 -2.17
CA LEU A 181 -38.35 -10.15 -0.69
C LEU A 181 -37.75 -11.40 -0.03
N ARG A 182 -38.06 -12.59 -0.56
CA ARG A 182 -37.51 -13.88 -0.06
C ARG A 182 -35.98 -13.98 -0.13
N ASN A 183 -35.35 -13.11 -0.91
CA ASN A 183 -33.92 -13.10 -1.18
C ASN A 183 -33.19 -11.94 -0.46
N LYS A 184 -33.80 -11.33 0.57
CA LYS A 184 -33.22 -10.19 1.29
C LYS A 184 -31.85 -10.52 1.91
N GLU A 185 -31.70 -11.66 2.58
CA GLU A 185 -30.41 -12.05 3.17
C GLU A 185 -29.36 -12.30 2.09
N MET A 186 -29.74 -13.01 1.02
CA MET A 186 -28.88 -13.23 -0.14
C MET A 186 -28.42 -11.91 -0.76
N LEU A 187 -29.29 -10.90 -0.82
CA LEU A 187 -28.98 -9.58 -1.35
C LEU A 187 -27.86 -8.91 -0.55
N GLU A 188 -27.92 -8.93 0.79
CA GLU A 188 -26.86 -8.37 1.63
C GLU A 188 -25.52 -9.07 1.40
N SER A 189 -25.54 -10.40 1.34
CA SER A 189 -24.35 -11.21 1.07
C SER A 189 -23.73 -10.92 -0.30
N LEU A 190 -24.56 -10.70 -1.31
CA LEU A 190 -24.12 -10.34 -2.65
C LEU A 190 -23.51 -8.94 -2.69
N VAL A 191 -24.07 -7.99 -1.94
CA VAL A 191 -23.47 -6.65 -1.79
C VAL A 191 -22.12 -6.73 -1.11
N GLU A 192 -22.01 -7.45 0.00
CA GLU A 192 -20.76 -7.66 0.74
C GLU A 192 -19.67 -8.27 -0.17
N MET A 193 -20.03 -9.31 -0.93
CA MET A 193 -19.12 -9.92 -1.91
C MET A 193 -18.77 -8.95 -3.04
N GLN A 194 -19.73 -8.22 -3.59
CA GLN A 194 -19.48 -7.25 -4.66
C GLN A 194 -18.48 -6.17 -4.20
N ILE A 195 -18.64 -5.66 -2.97
CA ILE A 195 -17.70 -4.71 -2.37
C ILE A 195 -16.33 -5.36 -2.26
N PHE A 196 -16.22 -6.56 -1.69
CA PHE A 196 -14.95 -7.28 -1.59
C PHE A 196 -14.26 -7.46 -2.95
N PHE A 197 -14.96 -7.98 -3.96
CA PHE A 197 -14.42 -8.21 -5.30
C PHE A 197 -13.88 -6.92 -5.93
N ARG A 198 -14.65 -5.83 -5.81
CA ARG A 198 -14.25 -4.52 -6.30
C ARG A 198 -12.98 -4.04 -5.61
N GLU A 199 -12.98 -4.01 -4.29
CA GLU A 199 -11.85 -3.51 -3.50
C GLU A 199 -10.59 -4.33 -3.71
N PHE A 200 -10.73 -5.66 -3.80
CA PHE A 200 -9.63 -6.54 -4.10
C PHE A 200 -9.01 -6.20 -5.45
N LYS A 201 -9.84 -6.04 -6.49
CA LYS A 201 -9.38 -5.65 -7.84
C LYS A 201 -8.75 -4.26 -7.85
N ASP A 202 -9.35 -3.30 -7.16
CA ASP A 202 -8.85 -1.92 -7.09
C ASP A 202 -7.48 -1.87 -6.39
N GLN A 203 -7.27 -2.68 -5.34
CA GLN A 203 -5.96 -2.83 -4.72
C GLN A 203 -4.92 -3.44 -5.67
N LEU A 204 -5.27 -4.49 -6.42
CA LEU A 204 -4.38 -5.06 -7.44
C LEU A 204 -4.01 -4.03 -8.52
N GLN A 205 -4.98 -3.23 -8.97
CA GLN A 205 -4.76 -2.16 -9.95
C GLN A 205 -3.81 -1.09 -9.38
N LYS A 206 -4.03 -0.63 -8.14
CA LYS A 206 -3.11 0.30 -7.46
C LYS A 206 -1.69 -0.24 -7.41
N TYR A 207 -1.52 -1.52 -7.08
CA TYR A 207 -0.20 -2.15 -7.05
C TYR A 207 0.42 -2.26 -8.44
N LEU A 208 -0.37 -2.49 -9.50
CA LEU A 208 0.13 -2.46 -10.87
C LEU A 208 0.64 -1.07 -11.27
N ASP A 209 -0.10 -0.02 -10.90
CA ASP A 209 0.25 1.36 -11.27
C ASP A 209 1.49 1.85 -10.50
N ILE A 210 1.58 1.54 -9.20
CA ILE A 210 2.79 1.84 -8.40
C ILE A 210 4.00 1.05 -8.95
N HIS A 211 3.81 -0.22 -9.31
CA HIS A 211 4.86 -1.01 -9.93
C HIS A 211 5.43 -0.32 -11.17
N ARG A 212 4.57 0.12 -12.11
CA ARG A 212 5.00 0.80 -13.35
C ARG A 212 5.81 2.05 -13.03
N HIS A 213 5.32 2.86 -12.10
CA HIS A 213 6.01 4.07 -11.68
C HIS A 213 7.40 3.78 -11.09
N LEU A 214 7.50 2.81 -10.18
CA LEU A 214 8.78 2.44 -9.58
C LEU A 214 9.73 1.82 -10.60
N TRP A 215 9.20 1.01 -11.54
CA TRP A 215 10.00 0.43 -12.61
C TRP A 215 10.66 1.50 -13.47
N GLU A 216 9.88 2.50 -13.90
CA GLU A 216 10.39 3.64 -14.67
C GLU A 216 11.48 4.38 -13.89
N LYS A 217 11.27 4.68 -12.61
CA LYS A 217 12.27 5.34 -11.75
C LYS A 217 13.56 4.53 -11.62
N ILE A 218 13.46 3.22 -11.44
CA ILE A 218 14.65 2.36 -11.38
C ILE A 218 15.33 2.30 -12.75
N SER A 219 14.57 2.28 -13.86
CA SER A 219 15.13 2.29 -15.21
C SER A 219 15.88 3.58 -15.50
N GLU A 220 15.33 4.74 -15.13
CA GLU A 220 16.01 6.04 -15.24
C GLU A 220 17.38 6.03 -14.54
N ILE A 221 17.50 5.37 -13.39
CA ILE A 221 18.77 5.24 -12.67
C ILE A 221 19.71 4.28 -13.40
N LYS A 222 19.21 3.15 -13.91
CA LYS A 222 20.02 2.14 -14.60
C LYS A 222 20.46 2.55 -16.01
N GLU A 223 19.72 3.42 -16.68
CA GLU A 223 20.06 3.89 -18.02
C GLU A 223 21.10 5.02 -18.02
N LYS A 224 21.39 5.61 -16.86
CA LYS A 224 22.50 6.55 -16.72
C LYS A 224 23.80 5.86 -17.14
N LYS A 225 24.42 6.32 -18.22
CA LYS A 225 25.71 5.75 -18.69
C LYS A 225 26.86 6.09 -17.73
N LEU A 226 26.79 7.26 -17.09
CA LEU A 226 27.81 7.81 -16.21
C LEU A 226 27.15 8.49 -15.01
N ILE A 227 27.65 8.23 -13.81
CA ILE A 227 27.25 8.92 -12.57
C ILE A 227 28.45 9.58 -11.91
N LYS A 228 28.27 10.76 -11.30
CA LYS A 228 29.34 11.39 -10.51
C LYS A 228 29.44 10.72 -9.15
N GLY A 229 30.65 10.65 -8.59
CA GLY A 229 30.85 10.14 -7.23
C GLY A 229 30.03 10.87 -6.15
N SER A 230 29.69 12.14 -6.36
CA SER A 230 28.80 12.91 -5.49
C SER A 230 27.34 12.46 -5.51
N GLU A 231 26.88 11.88 -6.62
CA GLU A 231 25.48 11.46 -6.84
C GLU A 231 25.23 10.03 -6.34
N VAL A 232 26.29 9.24 -6.09
CA VAL A 232 26.21 7.84 -5.66
C VAL A 232 25.41 7.67 -4.37
N GLU A 233 25.64 8.52 -3.38
CA GLU A 233 24.95 8.41 -2.07
C GLU A 233 23.47 8.78 -2.19
N GLU A 234 23.15 9.81 -2.97
CA GLU A 234 21.78 10.23 -3.23
C GLU A 234 20.97 9.14 -3.94
N LEU A 235 21.53 8.57 -5.02
CA LEU A 235 20.93 7.45 -5.73
C LEU A 235 20.79 6.21 -4.84
N ARG A 236 21.76 5.93 -3.96
CA ARG A 236 21.67 4.81 -3.02
C ARG A 236 20.50 4.98 -2.05
N MET A 237 20.34 6.17 -1.48
CA MET A 237 19.22 6.49 -0.57
C MET A 237 17.87 6.40 -1.28
N GLU A 238 17.79 6.87 -2.54
CA GLU A 238 16.58 6.76 -3.36
C GLU A 238 16.20 5.29 -3.61
N LEU A 239 17.16 4.45 -4.02
CA LEU A 239 16.95 3.02 -4.21
C LEU A 239 16.57 2.30 -2.90
N ASP A 240 17.13 2.70 -1.75
CA ASP A 240 16.70 2.17 -0.44
C ASP A 240 15.26 2.55 -0.09
N SER A 241 14.82 3.75 -0.47
CA SER A 241 13.42 4.16 -0.32
C SER A 241 12.51 3.27 -1.16
N TYR A 242 12.86 3.03 -2.43
CA TYR A 242 12.11 2.11 -3.30
C TYR A 242 12.09 0.69 -2.76
N GLN A 243 13.20 0.21 -2.16
CA GLN A 243 13.26 -1.12 -1.55
C GLN A 243 12.26 -1.27 -0.42
N LYS A 244 12.14 -0.26 0.45
CA LYS A 244 11.17 -0.26 1.55
C LYS A 244 9.73 -0.35 1.02
N THR A 245 9.42 0.44 -0.02
CA THR A 245 8.10 0.43 -0.66
C THR A 245 7.79 -0.93 -1.31
N ILE A 246 8.74 -1.50 -2.05
CA ILE A 246 8.60 -2.84 -2.67
C ILE A 246 8.40 -3.93 -1.61
N ASN A 247 9.20 -3.91 -0.54
CA ASN A 247 9.08 -4.91 0.53
C ASN A 247 7.71 -4.84 1.22
N LEU A 248 7.23 -3.63 1.50
CA LEU A 248 5.93 -3.46 2.15
C LEU A 248 4.79 -3.94 1.24
N ILE A 249 4.78 -3.52 -0.03
CA ILE A 249 3.72 -3.90 -0.97
C ILE A 249 3.77 -5.41 -1.24
N SER A 250 4.96 -5.99 -1.42
CA SER A 250 5.11 -7.45 -1.59
C SER A 250 4.55 -8.22 -0.38
N SER A 251 4.80 -7.74 0.84
CA SER A 251 4.24 -8.34 2.05
C SER A 251 2.70 -8.27 2.06
N ARG A 252 2.12 -7.11 1.72
CA ARG A 252 0.66 -6.93 1.63
C ARG A 252 0.03 -7.81 0.54
N ILE A 253 0.62 -7.86 -0.65
CA ILE A 253 0.19 -8.75 -1.74
C ILE A 253 0.23 -10.20 -1.27
N ASN A 254 1.30 -10.65 -0.60
CA ASN A 254 1.39 -12.03 -0.14
C ASN A 254 0.29 -12.41 0.86
N GLN A 255 -0.22 -11.46 1.64
CA GLN A 255 -1.33 -11.68 2.57
C GLN A 255 -2.70 -11.75 1.87
N MET A 256 -2.86 -11.14 0.69
CA MET A 256 -4.15 -11.06 0.00
C MET A 256 -4.71 -12.41 -0.46
N GLY A 257 -3.84 -13.36 -0.82
CA GLY A 257 -4.26 -14.61 -1.47
C GLY A 257 -5.20 -15.46 -0.61
N SER A 258 -4.94 -15.56 0.70
CA SER A 258 -5.79 -16.35 1.61
C SER A 258 -7.22 -15.82 1.65
N TYR A 259 -7.43 -14.50 1.66
CA TYR A 259 -8.76 -13.91 1.75
C TYR A 259 -9.63 -14.20 0.53
N VAL A 260 -9.05 -14.28 -0.68
CA VAL A 260 -9.79 -14.67 -1.90
C VAL A 260 -10.32 -16.09 -1.75
N HIS A 261 -9.48 -17.01 -1.28
CA HIS A 261 -9.89 -18.41 -1.08
C HIS A 261 -10.95 -18.53 0.01
N THR A 262 -10.76 -17.87 1.16
CA THR A 262 -11.75 -17.84 2.24
C THR A 262 -13.10 -17.31 1.74
N ARG A 263 -13.12 -16.18 1.01
CA ARG A 263 -14.35 -15.61 0.45
C ARG A 263 -14.98 -16.50 -0.62
N ALA A 264 -14.18 -17.24 -1.40
CA ALA A 264 -14.68 -18.22 -2.35
C ALA A 264 -15.42 -19.36 -1.65
N ASP A 265 -14.87 -19.88 -0.56
CA ASP A 265 -15.48 -20.97 0.20
C ASP A 265 -16.74 -20.52 0.95
N ILE A 266 -16.72 -19.31 1.53
CA ILE A 266 -17.91 -18.67 2.09
C ILE A 266 -19.00 -18.53 1.03
N ALA A 267 -18.66 -18.04 -0.17
CA ALA A 267 -19.64 -17.88 -1.25
C ALA A 267 -20.29 -19.21 -1.67
N LYS A 268 -19.55 -20.32 -1.61
CA LYS A 268 -20.10 -21.67 -1.85
C LYS A 268 -21.05 -22.09 -0.73
N GLN A 269 -20.65 -21.91 0.53
CA GLN A 269 -21.49 -22.26 1.69
C GLN A 269 -22.80 -21.47 1.72
N MET A 270 -22.74 -20.18 1.39
CA MET A 270 -23.89 -19.29 1.29
C MET A 270 -24.77 -19.56 0.05
N LYS A 271 -24.36 -20.48 -0.84
CA LYS A 271 -25.01 -20.77 -2.14
C LYS A 271 -25.16 -19.53 -3.03
N VAL A 272 -24.28 -18.55 -2.89
CA VAL A 272 -24.25 -17.33 -3.71
C VAL A 272 -23.22 -17.37 -4.83
N ALA A 273 -22.29 -18.34 -4.80
CA ALA A 273 -21.23 -18.47 -5.80
C ALA A 273 -21.75 -18.52 -7.24
N GLU A 274 -22.82 -19.29 -7.49
CA GLU A 274 -23.43 -19.40 -8.81
C GLU A 274 -24.07 -18.08 -9.27
N GLN A 275 -24.69 -17.35 -8.34
CA GLN A 275 -25.26 -16.04 -8.61
C GLN A 275 -24.18 -14.99 -8.86
N LEU A 276 -23.06 -15.03 -8.14
CA LEU A 276 -21.90 -14.16 -8.37
C LEU A 276 -21.31 -14.35 -9.77
N ASP A 277 -21.18 -15.59 -10.23
CA ASP A 277 -20.71 -15.88 -11.59
C ASP A 277 -21.74 -15.42 -12.63
N LYS A 278 -23.02 -15.78 -12.47
CA LYS A 278 -24.07 -15.42 -13.44
C LYS A 278 -24.30 -13.91 -13.56
N ILE A 279 -24.27 -13.20 -12.44
CA ILE A 279 -24.76 -11.81 -12.36
C ILE A 279 -23.63 -10.80 -12.38
N PHE A 280 -22.49 -11.13 -11.75
CA PHE A 280 -21.35 -10.24 -11.74
C PHE A 280 -20.21 -10.68 -12.66
N GLN A 281 -20.27 -11.90 -13.23
CA GLN A 281 -19.16 -12.52 -13.95
C GLN A 281 -17.89 -12.60 -13.10
N TYR A 282 -18.08 -12.62 -11.78
CA TYR A 282 -17.00 -12.66 -10.82
C TYR A 282 -16.60 -14.09 -10.57
N LYS A 283 -15.48 -14.47 -11.18
CA LYS A 283 -14.83 -15.74 -10.97
C LYS A 283 -13.68 -15.55 -9.98
N PHE A 284 -13.77 -16.20 -8.82
CA PHE A 284 -12.70 -16.20 -7.83
C PHE A 284 -11.36 -16.66 -8.43
N ASP A 285 -11.39 -17.57 -9.40
CA ASP A 285 -10.21 -18.01 -10.15
C ASP A 285 -9.56 -16.87 -10.94
N VAL A 286 -10.36 -15.99 -11.55
CA VAL A 286 -9.82 -14.82 -12.29
C VAL A 286 -9.17 -13.83 -11.33
N LEU A 287 -9.75 -13.61 -10.15
CA LEU A 287 -9.10 -12.80 -9.10
C LEU A 287 -7.79 -13.44 -8.61
N SER A 288 -7.79 -14.75 -8.36
CA SER A 288 -6.61 -15.49 -7.89
C SER A 288 -5.48 -15.48 -8.94
N ASN A 289 -5.82 -15.65 -10.22
CA ASN A 289 -4.88 -15.54 -11.34
C ASN A 289 -4.32 -14.11 -11.45
N SER A 290 -5.17 -13.10 -11.32
CA SER A 290 -4.74 -11.69 -11.34
C SER A 290 -3.82 -11.37 -10.16
N HIS A 291 -4.14 -11.87 -8.97
CA HIS A 291 -3.31 -11.75 -7.77
C HIS A 291 -1.93 -12.39 -7.95
N SER A 292 -1.89 -13.60 -8.48
CA SER A 292 -0.64 -14.33 -8.77
C SER A 292 0.23 -13.58 -9.78
N TYR A 293 -0.37 -13.08 -10.86
CA TYR A 293 0.33 -12.26 -11.85
C TYR A 293 0.95 -10.99 -11.24
N ILE A 294 0.18 -10.26 -10.43
CA ILE A 294 0.69 -9.05 -9.75
C ILE A 294 1.82 -9.41 -8.80
N LYS A 295 1.70 -10.50 -8.03
CA LYS A 295 2.77 -10.99 -7.15
C LYS A 295 4.07 -11.23 -7.92
N ASP A 296 4.01 -11.90 -9.06
CA ASP A 296 5.20 -12.22 -9.88
C ASP A 296 5.87 -10.95 -10.43
N ILE A 297 5.10 -9.96 -10.86
CA ILE A 297 5.62 -8.65 -11.29
C ILE A 297 6.39 -7.94 -10.16
N TRP A 298 5.87 -7.98 -8.94
CA TRP A 298 6.54 -7.35 -7.80
C TRP A 298 7.84 -8.08 -7.43
N VAL A 299 7.88 -9.41 -7.54
CA VAL A 299 9.13 -10.18 -7.43
C VAL A 299 10.15 -9.73 -8.48
N MET A 300 9.72 -9.55 -9.73
CA MET A 300 10.58 -9.05 -10.81
C MET A 300 11.12 -7.64 -10.50
N THR A 301 10.28 -6.77 -9.95
CA THR A 301 10.65 -5.39 -9.58
C THR A 301 11.68 -5.37 -8.46
N GLY A 302 11.48 -6.19 -7.42
CA GLY A 302 12.45 -6.37 -6.35
C GLY A 302 13.80 -6.85 -6.87
N ASN A 303 13.81 -7.83 -7.78
CA ASN A 303 15.04 -8.31 -8.43
C ASN A 303 15.72 -7.23 -9.29
N TYR A 304 14.93 -6.44 -10.02
CA TYR A 304 15.42 -5.33 -10.83
C TYR A 304 16.08 -4.25 -9.98
N LEU A 305 15.44 -3.89 -8.86
CA LEU A 305 15.96 -2.95 -7.87
C LEU A 305 17.25 -3.46 -7.21
N ASN A 306 17.25 -4.72 -6.75
CA ASN A 306 18.42 -5.34 -6.13
C ASN A 306 19.65 -5.29 -7.04
N THR A 307 19.44 -5.50 -8.34
CA THR A 307 20.50 -5.36 -9.35
C THR A 307 21.02 -3.92 -9.44
N ALA A 308 20.14 -2.92 -9.40
CA ALA A 308 20.52 -1.51 -9.38
C ALA A 308 21.34 -1.17 -8.12
N ILE A 309 20.88 -1.61 -6.94
CA ILE A 309 21.56 -1.41 -5.65
C ILE A 309 22.94 -2.04 -5.66
N ALA A 310 23.09 -3.25 -6.20
CA ALA A 310 24.36 -3.97 -6.27
C ALA A 310 25.40 -3.17 -7.07
N VAL A 311 25.03 -2.65 -8.26
CA VAL A 311 25.93 -1.85 -9.10
C VAL A 311 26.33 -0.54 -8.43
N ILE A 312 25.40 0.17 -7.79
CA ILE A 312 25.70 1.40 -7.06
C ILE A 312 26.62 1.12 -5.86
N SER A 313 26.38 0.03 -5.13
CA SER A 313 27.23 -0.42 -4.03
C SER A 313 28.64 -0.80 -4.50
N GLU A 314 28.77 -1.44 -5.66
CA GLU A 314 30.06 -1.77 -6.26
C GLU A 314 30.85 -0.50 -6.60
N ILE A 315 30.22 0.52 -7.19
CA ILE A 315 30.87 1.81 -7.49
C ILE A 315 31.38 2.47 -6.20
N LYS A 316 30.58 2.46 -5.13
CA LYS A 316 30.98 2.95 -3.81
C LYS A 316 32.19 2.17 -3.26
N GLY A 317 32.19 0.85 -3.41
CA GLY A 317 33.29 -0.03 -3.00
C GLY A 317 34.59 0.21 -3.79
N GLN A 318 34.50 0.30 -5.13
CA GLN A 318 35.65 0.58 -5.99
C GLN A 318 36.31 1.93 -5.64
N ALA A 319 35.49 2.93 -5.33
CA ALA A 319 35.99 4.22 -4.89
C ALA A 319 36.71 4.16 -3.54
N MET A 320 36.16 3.44 -2.57
CA MET A 320 36.78 3.26 -1.26
C MET A 320 38.12 2.53 -1.39
N ASN A 321 38.19 1.49 -2.22
CA ASN A 321 39.43 0.75 -2.49
C ASN A 321 40.48 1.64 -3.16
N LYS A 322 40.12 2.51 -4.11
CA LYS A 322 41.05 3.48 -4.69
C LYS A 322 41.57 4.49 -3.67
N ASN A 323 40.73 4.96 -2.74
CA ASN A 323 41.16 5.82 -1.63
C ASN A 323 42.15 5.09 -0.71
N ILE A 324 41.87 3.84 -0.34
CA ILE A 324 42.74 3.02 0.50
C ILE A 324 44.08 2.77 -0.20
N GLN A 325 44.07 2.40 -1.48
CA GLN A 325 45.30 2.22 -2.27
C GLN A 325 46.11 3.51 -2.35
N SER A 326 45.45 4.67 -2.54
CA SER A 326 46.13 5.96 -2.55
C SER A 326 46.78 6.27 -1.20
N LEU A 327 46.07 6.04 -0.10
CA LEU A 327 46.62 6.16 1.27
C LEU A 327 47.77 5.20 1.51
N GLN A 328 47.66 3.93 1.11
CA GLN A 328 48.74 2.96 1.22
C GLN A 328 49.97 3.39 0.44
N ILE A 329 49.81 3.87 -0.81
CA ILE A 329 50.91 4.40 -1.61
C ILE A 329 51.57 5.58 -0.88
N ILE A 330 50.80 6.53 -0.36
CA ILE A 330 51.33 7.68 0.42
C ILE A 330 52.07 7.19 1.66
N THR A 331 51.51 6.23 2.42
CA THR A 331 52.15 5.67 3.61
C THR A 331 53.42 4.90 3.26
N THR A 332 53.42 4.10 2.19
CA THR A 332 54.62 3.37 1.72
C THR A 332 55.70 4.34 1.27
N TYR A 333 55.37 5.39 0.51
CA TYR A 333 56.33 6.43 0.16
C TYR A 333 56.82 7.21 1.40
N GLY A 334 55.94 7.47 2.37
CA GLY A 334 56.30 8.09 3.64
C GLY A 334 57.25 7.25 4.49
N VAL A 335 57.02 5.92 4.56
CA VAL A 335 57.88 4.96 5.26
C VAL A 335 59.22 4.81 4.53
N VAL A 336 59.21 4.67 3.20
CA VAL A 336 60.45 4.57 2.40
C VAL A 336 61.27 5.87 2.50
N GLY A 337 60.61 7.04 2.41
CA GLY A 337 61.26 8.33 2.61
C GLY A 337 61.79 8.52 4.03
N GLY A 338 61.05 8.04 5.04
CA GLY A 338 61.49 8.01 6.43
C GLY A 338 62.70 7.11 6.66
N ILE A 339 62.72 5.92 6.05
CA ILE A 339 63.84 4.98 6.11
C ILE A 339 65.07 5.55 5.40
N ILE A 340 64.92 6.12 4.19
CA ILE A 340 66.02 6.75 3.45
C ILE A 340 66.58 7.95 4.23
N GLY A 341 65.71 8.79 4.81
CA GLY A 341 66.12 9.93 5.63
C GLY A 341 66.72 9.55 7.00
N TYR A 342 66.39 8.37 7.52
CA TYR A 342 66.96 7.82 8.74
C TYR A 342 68.32 7.15 8.48
N LEU A 343 68.44 6.37 7.40
CA LEU A 343 69.68 5.72 6.98
C LEU A 343 70.75 6.71 6.49
N SER A 344 70.36 7.95 6.17
CA SER A 344 71.29 9.03 5.78
C SER A 344 71.81 9.84 6.97
N ARG A 345 71.64 9.41 8.23
CA ARG A 345 72.07 10.14 9.44
C ARG A 345 72.85 9.26 10.42
N ASP A 346 74.01 9.75 10.86
CA ASP A 346 74.92 9.02 11.77
C ASP A 346 74.55 9.11 13.27
N SER A 347 73.41 9.72 13.64
CA SER A 347 72.97 9.77 15.04
C SER A 347 71.45 9.88 15.20
N LEU A 348 70.93 9.34 16.32
CA LEU A 348 69.51 9.40 16.67
C LEU A 348 69.03 10.86 16.78
N PRO A 349 67.88 11.22 16.18
CA PRO A 349 67.41 12.60 16.14
C PRO A 349 66.96 13.06 17.54
N LYS A 350 67.55 14.15 18.04
CA LYS A 350 66.99 14.92 19.16
C LYS A 350 65.79 15.73 18.65
N ILE A 351 64.74 15.89 19.46
CA ILE A 351 63.57 16.71 19.10
C ILE A 351 64.03 18.17 19.02
N THR A 352 64.23 18.68 17.81
CA THR A 352 64.60 20.07 17.52
C THR A 352 63.37 20.86 17.04
N GLU A 353 63.37 22.19 17.18
CA GLU A 353 62.30 23.07 16.63
C GLU A 353 62.05 22.81 15.14
N SER A 354 63.11 22.52 14.39
CA SER A 354 63.05 22.11 12.97
C SER A 354 62.29 20.79 12.75
N GLY A 355 62.31 19.86 13.70
CA GLY A 355 61.52 18.63 13.66
C GLY A 355 60.02 18.86 13.88
N MET A 356 59.64 19.82 14.73
CA MET A 356 58.23 20.20 14.89
C MET A 356 57.67 20.89 13.64
N VAL A 357 58.47 21.74 12.98
CA VAL A 357 58.08 22.34 11.69
C VAL A 357 57.89 21.27 10.63
N TYR A 358 58.80 20.29 10.55
CA TYR A 358 58.68 19.15 9.62
C TYR A 358 57.41 18.32 9.87
N PHE A 359 57.10 18.01 11.14
CA PHE A 359 55.88 17.29 11.50
C PHE A 359 54.61 18.08 11.13
N GLY A 360 54.59 19.39 11.40
CA GLY A 360 53.48 20.28 11.01
C GLY A 360 53.27 20.30 9.49
N VAL A 361 54.34 20.38 8.71
CA VAL A 361 54.28 20.29 7.24
C VAL A 361 53.73 18.94 6.80
N LEU A 362 54.15 17.84 7.42
CA LEU A 362 53.71 16.48 7.06
C LEU A 362 52.22 16.27 7.35
N VAL A 363 51.72 16.76 8.48
CA VAL A 363 50.28 16.76 8.79
C VAL A 363 49.49 17.60 7.77
N LEU A 364 50.00 18.78 7.41
CA LEU A 364 49.35 19.69 6.45
C LEU A 364 49.32 19.09 5.04
N VAL A 365 50.43 18.47 4.59
CA VAL A 365 50.50 17.72 3.32
C VAL A 365 49.53 16.55 3.33
N THR A 366 49.46 15.77 4.41
CA THR A 366 48.51 14.65 4.54
C THR A 366 47.06 15.13 4.45
N ALA A 367 46.73 16.24 5.12
CA ALA A 367 45.41 16.86 5.05
C ALA A 367 45.07 17.37 3.64
N LEU A 368 46.03 18.00 2.95
CA LEU A 368 45.86 18.48 1.57
C LEU A 368 45.66 17.33 0.59
N VAL A 369 46.43 16.25 0.71
CA VAL A 369 46.29 15.07 -0.15
C VAL A 369 44.93 14.39 0.07
N ASN A 370 44.50 14.22 1.33
CA ASN A 370 43.16 13.71 1.63
C ASN A 370 42.05 14.59 1.03
N LYS A 371 42.19 15.91 1.14
CA LYS A 371 41.22 16.87 0.58
C LYS A 371 41.21 16.82 -0.95
N PHE A 372 42.37 16.67 -1.58
CA PHE A 372 42.52 16.56 -3.04
C PHE A 372 41.91 15.25 -3.57
N VAL A 373 42.19 14.12 -2.92
CA VAL A 373 41.61 12.81 -3.26
C VAL A 373 40.08 12.84 -3.13
N ALA A 374 39.55 13.39 -2.03
CA ALA A 374 38.11 13.57 -1.86
C ALA A 374 37.47 14.48 -2.93
N PHE A 375 38.19 15.52 -3.37
CA PHE A 375 37.75 16.42 -4.43
C PHE A 375 37.72 15.73 -5.80
N VAL A 376 38.77 14.99 -6.17
CA VAL A 376 38.83 14.20 -7.40
C VAL A 376 37.73 13.14 -7.40
N TYR A 377 37.48 12.48 -6.27
CA TYR A 377 36.39 11.51 -6.12
C TYR A 377 35.02 12.13 -6.44
N ARG A 378 34.68 13.26 -5.82
CA ARG A 378 33.39 13.94 -6.02
C ARG A 378 33.14 14.32 -7.48
N ARG A 379 34.19 14.64 -8.23
CA ARG A 379 34.10 15.06 -9.64
C ARG A 379 34.31 13.92 -10.66
N SER A 380 34.81 12.76 -10.23
CA SER A 380 35.05 11.61 -11.11
C SER A 380 33.73 11.01 -11.59
N LYS A 381 33.68 10.65 -12.87
CA LYS A 381 32.55 9.99 -13.51
C LYS A 381 32.78 8.48 -13.52
N TYR A 382 31.81 7.72 -13.03
CA TYR A 382 31.83 6.26 -12.99
C TYR A 382 30.89 5.69 -14.04
N LYS A 383 31.37 4.71 -14.82
CA LYS A 383 30.56 4.02 -15.81
C LYS A 383 29.69 2.99 -15.11
N LEU A 384 28.39 3.03 -15.38
CA LEU A 384 27.47 1.99 -14.93
C LEU A 384 27.57 0.81 -15.90
N VAL A 385 27.91 -0.37 -15.37
CA VAL A 385 27.91 -1.63 -16.13
C VAL A 385 26.87 -2.54 -15.50
N PHE A 386 25.70 -2.62 -16.12
CA PHE A 386 24.70 -3.61 -15.75
C PHE A 386 24.99 -4.87 -16.56
N GLY A 387 25.27 -5.98 -15.86
CA GLY A 387 25.35 -7.28 -16.53
C GLY A 387 23.98 -7.61 -17.11
N GLU A 388 23.85 -7.61 -18.44
CA GLU A 388 22.75 -8.32 -19.08
C GLU A 388 22.90 -9.80 -18.69
N ARG A 389 21.87 -10.40 -18.09
CA ARG A 389 21.80 -11.86 -18.03
C ARG A 389 21.78 -12.33 -19.48
N VAL A 390 22.94 -12.76 -19.95
CA VAL A 390 23.12 -13.43 -21.23
C VAL A 390 22.05 -14.53 -21.32
N LYS A 391 21.20 -14.41 -22.33
CA LYS A 391 20.35 -15.50 -22.83
C LYS A 391 21.24 -16.74 -22.99
N ARG A 392 21.08 -17.72 -22.12
CA ARG A 392 21.40 -19.11 -22.45
C ARG A 392 20.08 -19.80 -22.75
N LEU A 393 19.76 -19.81 -24.04
CA LEU A 393 19.00 -20.88 -24.67
C LEU A 393 19.81 -22.17 -24.56
#